data_AF-A0ABD6DCS2-F1
#
_entry.id   AF-A0ABD6DCS2-F1
#
_cell.length_a   1.000
_cell.length_b   1.000
_cell.length_c   1.000
_cell.angle_alpha   90.00
_cell.angle_beta   90.00
_cell.angle_gamma   90.00
#
_symmetry.space_group_name_H-M   'P 1'
#
loop_
_entity.id
_entity.type
_entity.pdbx_description
1 polymer ?
#
loop_
_entity_poly.entity_id
_entity_poly.type
_entity_poly.pdbx_seq_one_letter_code
_entity_poly.pdbx_strand_id
1 'polypeptide(L)'
;MPSTPTRRQPPCSICGNTVGAPAAGSVPNPVCAVCDGRAETEDGRPATRGEPNPVFIDGHKCWRQYTVEPGAGRRDHLTMRDAVGCDSVRECLRRHTDEGGEPIAWFAPGPSGEPLQIRAAPDSGAALEAFFDQFDSSTAFRIVGAESATEVETKRPFAGPTRLPAAAVGLTAPPTFECTTVEQSPRQIRIALPEIAAVEAVTRASLPTLDEGPPDDRVDRYRQLAAVAPGLLETDSLWPLIDAEEQAVRYDAMRTVESVVDDRPEAGLTAVDRLADRLDDDRSIRLYAVRSLATVAERFPEAVVDVTPEIVDQLNAESSLLNTAATQFLLAVAEHDPAAALDATPAIASLLSPTPTRARRQALAVLSVIAESFPEEVRPLVPQLCSLLDADDDPYRISCTAALGHVTSAYPDAATPVVPTLLDQLGAYDPELRGNSVGILGDIAQGFPMDVAPYTEEIAPLLDDDDPTVRSNTAGTLARIAEEYPARIEPFVPRTIELLEDSWTRSRVHACWVLGHCEADEAVDPLTEHRREDPSEAVRARAAWALERIG
;
A
#
# COMPACT_ATOMS: atom_id res chain seq x y z
N MET A 1 42.52 31.14 26.70
CA MET A 1 42.16 29.85 26.08
C MET A 1 40.73 29.56 26.46
N PRO A 2 39.81 29.41 25.50
CA PRO A 2 38.48 28.94 25.82
C PRO A 2 38.61 27.49 26.31
N SER A 3 38.04 27.21 27.48
CA SER A 3 37.88 25.86 28.01
C SER A 3 37.18 25.00 26.97
N THR A 4 37.83 23.92 26.53
CA THR A 4 37.22 22.85 25.75
C THR A 4 35.92 22.43 26.45
N PRO A 5 34.76 22.42 25.77
CA PRO A 5 33.52 22.00 26.40
C PRO A 5 33.70 20.56 26.89
N THR A 6 33.45 20.32 28.17
CA THR A 6 33.42 18.98 28.73
C THR A 6 32.38 18.16 27.97
N ARG A 7 32.81 17.16 27.18
CA ARG A 7 31.90 16.17 26.57
C ARG A 7 31.07 15.58 27.70
N ARG A 8 29.78 15.93 27.79
CA ARG A 8 28.85 15.28 28.71
C ARG A 8 28.85 13.79 28.38
N GLN A 9 28.98 12.94 29.40
CA GLN A 9 28.90 11.49 29.23
C GLN A 9 27.49 11.12 28.73
N PRO A 10 27.36 10.30 27.68
CA PRO A 10 26.06 9.96 27.12
C PRO A 10 25.24 9.12 28.11
N PRO A 11 23.90 9.30 28.16
CA PRO A 11 23.03 8.45 28.96
C PRO A 11 22.91 7.06 28.33
N CYS A 12 22.54 6.07 29.15
CA CYS A 12 22.28 4.73 28.71
C CYS A 12 20.99 4.69 27.89
N SER A 13 21.04 4.10 26.69
CA SER A 13 19.89 3.95 25.77
C SER A 13 18.80 2.97 26.25
N ILE A 14 19.00 2.32 27.40
CA ILE A 14 18.02 1.43 28.04
C ILE A 14 17.49 2.02 29.34
N CYS A 15 18.29 2.66 30.17
CA CYS A 15 17.84 3.11 31.50
C CYS A 15 18.06 4.60 31.80
N GLY A 16 18.61 5.37 30.87
CA GLY A 16 18.88 6.80 31.02
C GLY A 16 20.07 7.17 31.94
N ASN A 17 20.61 6.22 32.72
CA ASN A 17 21.75 6.49 33.61
C ASN A 17 23.03 6.82 32.83
N THR A 18 23.88 7.69 33.39
CA THR A 18 25.15 8.09 32.79
C THR A 18 26.07 6.89 32.49
N VAL A 19 26.58 6.81 31.27
CA VAL A 19 27.54 5.77 30.86
C VAL A 19 28.98 6.26 31.06
N GLY A 20 29.78 5.48 31.77
CA GLY A 20 31.22 5.75 31.95
C GLY A 20 32.09 5.31 30.77
N ALA A 21 33.35 5.73 30.76
CA ALA A 21 34.35 5.19 29.83
C ALA A 21 34.59 3.68 30.09
N PRO A 22 34.88 2.85 29.06
CA PRO A 22 35.19 3.21 27.68
C PRO A 22 33.98 3.30 26.74
N ALA A 23 32.76 2.97 27.20
CA ALA A 23 31.57 3.04 26.35
C ALA A 23 31.19 4.48 25.96
N ALA A 24 31.46 5.44 26.84
CA ALA A 24 31.25 6.86 26.60
C ALA A 24 32.11 7.38 25.43
N GLY A 25 31.49 7.58 24.26
CA GLY A 25 32.13 8.15 23.07
C GLY A 25 32.80 7.16 22.13
N SER A 26 32.73 5.84 22.41
CA SER A 26 33.29 4.80 21.53
C SER A 26 32.24 4.02 20.75
N VAL A 27 30.97 4.05 21.17
CA VAL A 27 29.84 3.47 20.44
C VAL A 27 28.65 4.44 20.42
N PRO A 28 27.85 4.44 19.33
CA PRO A 28 26.57 5.14 19.30
C PRO A 28 25.57 4.48 20.27
N ASN A 29 24.60 5.24 20.79
CA ASN A 29 23.52 4.74 21.67
C ASN A 29 23.96 3.75 22.77
N PRO A 30 24.93 4.13 23.63
CA PRO A 30 25.60 3.18 24.50
C PRO A 30 24.65 2.59 25.55
N VAL A 31 24.80 1.30 25.81
CA VAL A 31 24.10 0.58 26.88
C VAL A 31 25.04 0.41 28.06
N CYS A 32 24.61 0.76 29.28
CA CYS A 32 25.43 0.59 30.47
C CYS A 32 25.57 -0.89 30.83
N ALA A 33 26.64 -1.24 31.53
CA ALA A 33 26.94 -2.63 31.90
C ALA A 33 25.81 -3.30 32.71
N VAL A 34 25.06 -2.54 33.51
CA VAL A 34 23.92 -3.05 34.29
C VAL A 34 22.78 -3.50 33.35
N CYS A 35 22.52 -2.76 32.28
CA CYS A 35 21.52 -3.13 31.28
C CYS A 35 22.02 -4.24 30.36
N ASP A 36 23.27 -4.20 29.93
CA ASP A 36 23.87 -5.28 29.12
C ASP A 36 23.89 -6.63 29.86
N GLY A 37 23.96 -6.61 31.20
CA GLY A 37 23.83 -7.82 32.03
C GLY A 37 22.47 -8.52 31.94
N ARG A 38 21.45 -7.86 31.38
CA ARG A 38 20.10 -8.44 31.12
C ARG A 38 19.90 -8.86 29.66
N ALA A 39 20.96 -8.88 28.86
CA ALA A 39 20.83 -9.24 27.45
C ALA A 39 20.40 -10.71 27.26
N GLU A 40 19.48 -10.91 26.33
CA GLU A 40 18.95 -12.20 25.89
C GLU A 40 19.23 -12.38 24.39
N THR A 41 19.27 -13.64 23.93
CA THR A 41 19.25 -13.93 22.48
C THR A 41 17.83 -13.81 21.94
N GLU A 42 17.66 -13.91 20.63
CA GLU A 42 16.34 -13.88 19.98
C GLU A 42 15.35 -14.90 20.58
N ASP A 43 15.83 -16.09 20.95
CA ASP A 43 15.01 -17.13 21.60
C ASP A 43 14.76 -16.91 23.11
N GLY A 44 15.09 -15.75 23.68
CA GLY A 44 14.82 -15.40 25.09
C GLY A 44 15.74 -16.05 26.14
N ARG A 45 16.86 -16.65 25.74
CA ARG A 45 17.88 -17.20 26.67
C ARG A 45 18.94 -16.13 27.00
N PRO A 46 19.49 -16.10 28.23
CA PRO A 46 20.55 -15.14 28.58
C PRO A 46 21.75 -15.19 27.63
N ALA A 47 22.13 -14.05 27.09
CA ALA A 47 23.19 -13.93 26.08
C ALA A 47 24.59 -13.95 26.73
N THR A 48 25.37 -15.00 26.47
CA THR A 48 26.74 -15.12 26.99
C THR A 48 27.78 -14.36 26.12
N ARG A 49 29.02 -14.24 26.61
CA ARG A 49 30.11 -13.60 25.85
C ARG A 49 30.49 -14.47 24.63
N GLY A 50 30.27 -13.96 23.42
CA GLY A 50 30.64 -14.62 22.15
C GLY A 50 29.51 -15.37 21.43
N GLU A 51 28.27 -15.24 21.91
CA GLU A 51 27.03 -15.78 21.35
C GLU A 51 26.31 -14.81 20.36
N PRO A 52 25.16 -15.17 19.73
CA PRO A 52 24.59 -14.46 18.59
C PRO A 52 24.42 -12.96 18.81
N ASN A 53 24.67 -12.21 17.74
CA ASN A 53 24.54 -10.76 17.65
C ASN A 53 23.58 -10.53 16.47
N PRO A 54 22.40 -9.94 16.67
CA PRO A 54 22.01 -9.05 17.77
C PRO A 54 21.67 -9.75 19.09
N VAL A 55 21.63 -8.96 20.17
CA VAL A 55 21.05 -9.33 21.48
C VAL A 55 19.83 -8.46 21.77
N PHE A 56 18.97 -8.87 22.68
CA PHE A 56 17.78 -8.14 23.08
C PHE A 56 17.86 -7.78 24.56
N ILE A 57 17.64 -6.51 24.90
CA ILE A 57 17.67 -6.02 26.28
C ILE A 57 16.36 -5.31 26.53
N ASP A 58 15.58 -5.82 27.49
CA ASP A 58 14.25 -5.31 27.82
C ASP A 58 13.35 -5.18 26.56
N GLY A 59 13.46 -6.14 25.62
CA GLY A 59 12.73 -6.15 24.34
C GLY A 59 13.35 -5.33 23.20
N HIS A 60 14.45 -4.61 23.44
CA HIS A 60 15.11 -3.78 22.43
C HIS A 60 16.28 -4.49 21.76
N LYS A 61 16.29 -4.52 20.42
CA LYS A 61 17.41 -5.01 19.61
C LYS A 61 18.67 -4.17 19.89
N CYS A 62 19.76 -4.83 20.21
CA CYS A 62 21.05 -4.23 20.54
C CYS A 62 22.18 -4.97 19.83
N TRP A 63 23.23 -4.24 19.47
CA TRP A 63 24.43 -4.77 18.86
C TRP A 63 25.59 -4.76 19.85
N ARG A 64 26.35 -5.85 19.91
CA ARG A 64 27.62 -5.91 20.65
C ARG A 64 28.80 -5.70 19.69
N GLN A 65 29.60 -4.67 19.89
CA GLN A 65 30.88 -4.47 19.21
C GLN A 65 32.00 -5.06 20.06
N TYR A 66 32.55 -6.18 19.60
CA TYR A 66 33.64 -6.87 20.30
C TYR A 66 34.98 -6.18 20.03
N THR A 67 35.69 -5.80 21.10
CA THR A 67 37.07 -5.32 21.08
C THR A 67 38.02 -6.43 21.50
N VAL A 68 39.22 -6.44 20.91
CA VAL A 68 40.30 -7.35 21.30
C VAL A 68 41.30 -6.56 22.12
N GLU A 69 41.50 -6.91 23.40
CA GLU A 69 42.57 -6.30 24.19
C GLU A 69 43.95 -6.74 23.66
N PRO A 70 44.91 -5.82 23.47
CA PRO A 70 46.27 -6.20 23.10
C PRO A 70 46.92 -7.05 24.22
N GLY A 71 47.20 -8.32 23.92
CA GLY A 71 48.00 -9.19 24.81
C GLY A 71 47.22 -10.07 25.79
N ALA A 72 45.90 -9.96 25.87
CA ALA A 72 45.06 -10.91 26.59
C ALA A 72 44.00 -11.46 25.64
N GLY A 73 43.91 -12.78 25.48
CA GLY A 73 42.94 -13.46 24.59
C GLY A 73 41.46 -13.30 24.99
N ARG A 74 41.11 -12.23 25.71
CA ARG A 74 39.77 -11.92 26.20
C ARG A 74 39.10 -10.91 25.25
N ARG A 75 37.94 -11.27 24.71
CA ARG A 75 37.07 -10.35 23.98
C ARG A 75 36.23 -9.59 25.00
N ASP A 76 36.36 -8.27 25.03
CA ASP A 76 35.40 -7.40 25.70
C ASP A 76 34.45 -6.82 24.64
N HIS A 77 33.33 -6.25 25.05
CA HIS A 77 32.38 -5.67 24.10
C HIS A 77 31.75 -4.40 24.64
N LEU A 78 31.42 -3.52 23.71
CA LEU A 78 30.57 -2.36 23.94
C LEU A 78 29.21 -2.64 23.32
N THR A 79 28.14 -2.34 24.05
CA THR A 79 26.77 -2.60 23.61
C THR A 79 26.10 -1.31 23.21
N MET A 80 25.40 -1.34 22.09
CA MET A 80 24.67 -0.22 21.50
C MET A 80 23.25 -0.64 21.13
N ARG A 81 22.25 0.18 21.47
CA ARG A 81 20.85 -0.09 21.09
C ARG A 81 20.66 0.26 19.62
N ASP A 82 20.01 -0.63 18.88
CA ASP A 82 19.59 -0.39 17.51
C ASP A 82 18.32 0.48 17.52
N ALA A 83 18.39 1.65 16.89
CA ALA A 83 17.29 2.59 16.81
C ALA A 83 16.55 2.57 15.47
N VAL A 84 17.13 1.94 14.42
CA VAL A 84 16.66 2.09 13.03
C VAL A 84 16.53 0.76 12.29
N GLY A 85 16.56 -0.36 13.02
CA GLY A 85 16.35 -1.69 12.45
C GLY A 85 17.45 -2.13 11.50
N CYS A 86 18.72 -1.99 11.91
CA CYS A 86 19.86 -2.41 11.09
C CYS A 86 19.91 -3.95 10.95
N ASP A 87 20.53 -4.45 9.87
CA ASP A 87 20.69 -5.89 9.64
C ASP A 87 21.99 -6.44 10.24
N SER A 88 22.95 -5.57 10.57
CA SER A 88 24.22 -5.96 11.17
C SER A 88 24.83 -4.87 12.05
N VAL A 89 25.73 -5.27 12.97
CA VAL A 89 26.54 -4.33 13.76
C VAL A 89 27.38 -3.39 12.88
N ARG A 90 27.87 -3.86 11.72
CA ARG A 90 28.67 -3.05 10.79
C ARG A 90 27.83 -1.97 10.13
N GLU A 91 26.61 -2.33 9.72
CA GLU A 91 25.66 -1.37 9.20
C GLU A 91 25.26 -0.37 10.29
N CYS A 92 24.98 -0.84 11.50
CA CYS A 92 24.62 0.00 12.62
C CYS A 92 25.74 1.00 12.93
N LEU A 93 27.01 0.58 12.96
CA LEU A 93 28.15 1.51 13.10
C LEU A 93 28.21 2.50 11.92
N ARG A 94 28.18 2.02 10.67
CA ARG A 94 28.24 2.88 9.47
C ARG A 94 27.16 3.96 9.45
N ARG A 95 25.93 3.62 9.86
CA ARG A 95 24.81 4.57 9.90
C ARG A 95 24.92 5.59 11.03
N HIS A 96 25.72 5.31 12.06
CA HIS A 96 25.79 6.11 13.29
C HIS A 96 27.22 6.56 13.66
N THR A 97 28.17 6.54 12.71
CA THR A 97 29.52 7.10 12.85
C THR A 97 29.87 7.94 11.63
N ASP A 98 30.62 9.03 11.81
CA ASP A 98 31.04 9.91 10.72
C ASP A 98 32.17 9.27 9.90
N GLU A 99 32.65 9.98 8.87
CA GLU A 99 33.78 9.52 8.04
C GLU A 99 35.06 9.30 8.85
N GLY A 100 35.19 9.91 10.03
CA GLY A 100 36.29 9.72 10.98
C GLY A 100 36.09 8.55 11.94
N GLY A 101 34.93 7.88 11.90
CA GLY A 101 34.57 6.79 12.82
C GLY A 101 34.16 7.28 14.21
N GLU A 102 33.97 8.58 14.41
CA GLU A 102 33.39 9.12 15.64
C GLU A 102 31.87 8.88 15.61
N PRO A 103 31.25 8.41 16.70
CA PRO A 103 29.79 8.26 16.76
C PRO A 103 29.06 9.57 16.41
N ILE A 104 28.25 9.54 15.36
CA ILE A 104 27.29 10.61 15.04
C ILE A 104 26.18 10.47 16.08
N ALA A 105 26.27 11.25 17.13
CA ALA A 105 25.29 11.22 18.20
C ALA A 105 23.94 11.76 17.68
N TRP A 106 22.98 10.85 17.52
CA TRP A 106 21.56 11.13 17.32
C TRP A 106 20.75 10.61 18.50
N PHE A 107 19.52 11.08 18.63
CA PHE A 107 18.59 10.68 19.68
C PHE A 107 18.40 9.16 19.65
N ALA A 108 18.62 8.52 20.80
CA ALA A 108 18.14 7.16 21.00
C ALA A 108 16.72 7.24 21.54
N PRO A 109 15.77 6.41 21.09
CA PRO A 109 14.60 6.16 21.91
C PRO A 109 15.08 5.64 23.27
N GLY A 110 14.55 6.22 24.33
CA GLY A 110 14.77 5.80 25.70
C GLY A 110 13.93 4.58 26.03
N PRO A 111 13.99 4.13 27.29
CA PRO A 111 13.24 2.97 27.78
C PRO A 111 11.74 2.98 27.44
N SER A 112 11.11 4.16 27.34
CA SER A 112 9.68 4.32 27.06
C SER A 112 9.39 4.89 25.66
N GLY A 113 10.38 4.89 24.76
CA GLY A 113 10.24 5.45 23.42
C GLY A 113 10.39 6.97 23.35
N GLU A 114 10.62 7.65 24.48
CA GLU A 114 10.96 9.06 24.54
C GLU A 114 12.33 9.30 23.90
N PRO A 115 12.55 10.33 23.08
CA PRO A 115 13.87 10.59 22.56
C PRO A 115 14.81 11.03 23.69
N LEU A 116 15.82 10.22 23.98
CA LEU A 116 16.93 10.60 24.83
C LEU A 116 17.89 11.47 24.02
N GLN A 117 18.10 12.69 24.51
CA GLN A 117 19.07 13.62 23.95
C GLN A 117 20.50 13.11 24.20
N ILE A 118 21.20 12.71 23.13
CA ILE A 118 22.61 12.27 23.20
C ILE A 118 23.57 13.35 22.66
N ARG A 119 23.07 14.38 21.93
CA ARG A 119 23.83 15.59 21.56
C ARG A 119 22.94 16.85 21.51
N ALA A 120 23.56 18.01 21.67
CA ALA A 120 22.93 19.32 21.82
C ALA A 120 23.18 20.26 20.62
N ALA A 121 23.24 19.77 19.38
CA ALA A 121 23.21 20.59 18.17
C ALA A 121 22.97 19.74 16.90
N PRO A 122 21.95 20.03 16.06
CA PRO A 122 21.86 19.48 14.71
C PRO A 122 22.94 20.08 13.79
N ASP A 123 23.74 19.24 13.12
CA ASP A 123 24.89 19.69 12.31
C ASP A 123 24.49 20.27 10.93
N SER A 124 23.26 20.01 10.45
CA SER A 124 22.72 20.57 9.21
C SER A 124 21.19 20.53 9.17
N GLY A 125 20.57 21.27 8.23
CA GLY A 125 19.12 21.21 8.00
C GLY A 125 18.64 19.83 7.54
N ALA A 126 19.41 19.13 6.69
CA ALA A 126 19.04 17.79 6.22
C ALA A 126 19.09 16.76 7.35
N ALA A 127 20.02 16.91 8.30
CA ALA A 127 20.05 16.10 9.50
C ALA A 127 18.80 16.35 10.37
N LEU A 128 18.40 17.60 10.57
CA LEU A 128 17.22 17.88 11.38
C LEU A 128 15.91 17.39 10.72
N GLU A 129 15.81 17.48 9.40
CA GLU A 129 14.70 16.95 8.60
C GLU A 129 14.59 15.42 8.75
N ALA A 130 15.68 14.70 8.50
CA ALA A 130 15.72 13.25 8.69
C ALA A 130 15.51 12.80 10.16
N PHE A 131 15.64 13.69 11.14
CA PHE A 131 15.24 13.42 12.52
C PHE A 131 13.73 13.44 12.68
N PHE A 132 13.07 14.46 12.15
CA PHE A 132 11.61 14.57 12.21
C PHE A 132 10.93 13.43 11.44
N ASP A 133 11.49 13.03 10.29
CA ASP A 133 10.97 11.94 9.46
C ASP A 133 10.97 10.55 10.14
N GLN A 134 11.63 10.40 11.30
CA GLN A 134 11.60 9.16 12.08
C GLN A 134 10.34 8.99 12.93
N PHE A 135 9.53 10.04 13.05
CA PHE A 135 8.34 10.04 13.89
C PHE A 135 7.08 10.15 13.04
N ASP A 136 6.02 9.50 13.48
CA ASP A 136 4.70 9.65 12.88
C ASP A 136 4.05 10.99 13.27
N SER A 137 2.89 11.25 12.66
CA SER A 137 2.11 12.47 12.87
C SER A 137 1.53 12.63 14.29
N SER A 138 1.70 11.63 15.17
CA SER A 138 1.30 11.68 16.58
C SER A 138 2.38 12.27 17.49
N THR A 139 3.51 12.67 16.93
CA THR A 139 4.63 13.22 17.69
C THR A 139 4.69 14.75 17.60
N ALA A 140 4.73 15.38 18.77
CA ALA A 140 5.06 16.79 18.90
C ALA A 140 6.49 16.96 19.43
N PHE A 141 7.09 18.12 19.20
CA PHE A 141 8.46 18.45 19.54
C PHE A 141 8.55 19.74 20.34
N ARG A 142 9.65 19.95 21.05
CA ARG A 142 9.97 21.21 21.76
C ARG A 142 11.42 21.56 21.46
N ILE A 143 11.68 22.85 21.20
CA ILE A 143 13.04 23.34 20.98
C ILE A 143 13.61 23.87 22.28
N VAL A 144 14.82 23.45 22.60
CA VAL A 144 15.68 24.13 23.57
C VAL A 144 16.53 25.13 22.80
N GLY A 145 16.33 26.43 23.08
CA GLY A 145 17.02 27.51 22.37
C GLY A 145 18.50 27.64 22.72
N ALA A 146 19.31 28.14 21.77
CA ALA A 146 20.68 28.55 22.05
C ALA A 146 20.72 29.80 22.97
N GLU A 147 21.81 30.00 23.74
CA GLU A 147 21.95 31.10 24.71
C GLU A 147 21.74 32.52 24.12
N SER A 148 21.79 32.66 22.79
CA SER A 148 21.60 33.91 22.04
C SER A 148 20.17 34.14 21.51
N ALA A 149 19.22 33.21 21.73
CA ALA A 149 17.87 33.31 21.18
C ALA A 149 16.92 34.11 22.11
N THR A 150 16.02 34.91 21.52
CA THR A 150 14.97 35.63 22.25
C THR A 150 13.98 34.66 22.92
N GLU A 151 13.64 34.93 24.18
CA GLU A 151 13.01 34.03 25.17
C GLU A 151 11.54 33.63 24.91
N VAL A 152 11.00 33.72 23.68
CA VAL A 152 9.53 33.79 23.48
C VAL A 152 8.89 32.54 22.85
N GLU A 153 9.63 31.65 22.18
CA GLU A 153 9.03 30.51 21.44
C GLU A 153 9.59 29.11 21.82
N THR A 154 10.60 29.04 22.70
CA THR A 154 11.39 27.83 23.01
C THR A 154 10.82 26.96 24.15
N LYS A 155 9.55 27.12 24.53
CA LYS A 155 8.93 26.30 25.60
C LYS A 155 7.67 25.55 25.16
N ARG A 156 7.04 25.99 24.07
CA ARG A 156 5.77 25.41 23.61
C ARG A 156 6.05 24.22 22.71
N PRO A 157 5.33 23.11 22.87
CA PRO A 157 5.39 22.04 21.88
C PRO A 157 4.94 22.57 20.51
N PHE A 158 5.49 22.01 19.43
CA PHE A 158 5.12 22.27 18.05
C PHE A 158 5.06 20.94 17.28
N ALA A 159 4.41 20.95 16.12
CA ALA A 159 4.23 19.78 15.28
C ALA A 159 4.39 20.12 13.79
N GLY A 160 4.53 19.06 12.97
CA GLY A 160 4.73 19.10 11.52
C GLY A 160 5.85 20.03 11.03
N PRO A 161 7.07 19.93 11.59
CA PRO A 161 8.20 20.73 11.14
C PRO A 161 8.52 20.44 9.68
N THR A 162 8.37 21.43 8.82
CA THR A 162 8.66 21.33 7.38
C THR A 162 9.81 22.25 7.02
N ARG A 163 10.85 21.72 6.36
CA ARG A 163 11.98 22.53 5.93
C ARG A 163 11.58 23.45 4.78
N LEU A 164 11.79 24.75 4.93
CA LEU A 164 11.50 25.71 3.88
C LEU A 164 12.57 25.69 2.79
N PRO A 165 12.18 25.80 1.50
CA PRO A 165 13.14 25.90 0.41
C PRO A 165 13.93 27.22 0.53
N ALA A 166 15.19 27.22 0.09
CA ALA A 166 16.06 28.40 0.18
C ALA A 166 15.46 29.65 -0.50
N ALA A 167 14.62 29.47 -1.52
CA ALA A 167 13.91 30.57 -2.17
C ALA A 167 12.89 31.29 -1.25
N ALA A 168 12.31 30.59 -0.27
CA ALA A 168 11.31 31.13 0.64
C ALA A 168 11.92 31.91 1.82
N VAL A 169 13.17 31.63 2.18
CA VAL A 169 13.86 32.24 3.33
C VAL A 169 15.08 33.08 2.96
N GLY A 170 15.55 32.96 1.72
CA GLY A 170 16.73 33.64 1.20
C GLY A 170 17.90 32.66 0.98
N LEU A 171 18.60 32.80 -0.15
CA LEU A 171 19.67 31.86 -0.56
C LEU A 171 20.84 31.77 0.43
N THR A 172 21.05 32.80 1.24
CA THR A 172 22.10 32.87 2.26
C THR A 172 21.57 32.69 3.68
N ALA A 173 20.25 32.53 3.83
CA ALA A 173 19.65 32.30 5.14
C ALA A 173 20.03 30.89 5.64
N PRO A 174 20.17 30.71 6.97
CA PRO A 174 20.33 29.38 7.52
C PRO A 174 19.12 28.49 7.19
N PRO A 175 19.29 27.15 7.21
CA PRO A 175 18.16 26.25 7.11
C PRO A 175 17.08 26.62 8.14
N THR A 176 15.84 26.75 7.68
CA THR A 176 14.71 27.20 8.51
C THR A 176 13.56 26.23 8.35
N PHE A 177 12.90 25.91 9.46
CA PHE A 177 11.74 25.04 9.52
C PHE A 177 10.50 25.85 9.87
N GLU A 178 9.42 25.57 9.17
CA GLU A 178 8.08 26.09 9.49
C GLU A 178 7.34 25.02 10.30
N CYS A 179 6.77 25.43 11.43
CA CYS A 179 6.13 24.53 12.39
C CYS A 179 4.82 25.13 12.90
N THR A 180 3.95 24.31 13.47
CA THR A 180 2.71 24.79 14.12
C THR A 180 2.76 24.50 15.61
N THR A 181 2.52 25.51 16.46
CA THR A 181 2.49 25.31 17.92
C THR A 181 1.31 24.45 18.35
N VAL A 182 1.54 23.52 19.28
CA VAL A 182 0.49 22.71 19.91
C VAL A 182 0.01 23.44 21.17
N GLU A 183 -1.05 24.21 21.03
CA GLU A 183 -1.66 25.00 22.10
C GLU A 183 -3.13 25.35 21.78
N GLN A 184 -3.81 26.01 22.71
CA GLN A 184 -5.21 26.45 22.55
C GLN A 184 -5.44 27.37 21.34
N SER A 185 -4.41 28.10 20.90
CA SER A 185 -4.45 28.91 19.69
C SER A 185 -3.21 28.59 18.84
N PRO A 186 -3.27 27.57 17.97
CA PRO A 186 -2.14 27.18 17.13
C PRO A 186 -1.65 28.36 16.30
N ARG A 187 -0.33 28.48 16.19
CA ARG A 187 0.35 29.54 15.44
C ARG A 187 1.45 28.93 14.63
N GLN A 188 1.60 29.42 13.42
CA GLN A 188 2.74 29.08 12.58
C GLN A 188 3.97 29.84 13.08
N ILE A 189 5.03 29.12 13.39
CA ILE A 189 6.32 29.65 13.82
C ILE A 189 7.42 29.19 12.88
N ARG A 190 8.52 29.93 12.84
CA ARG A 190 9.70 29.61 12.04
C ARG A 190 10.91 29.52 12.93
N ILE A 191 11.63 28.42 12.81
CA ILE A 191 12.83 28.17 13.62
C ILE A 191 14.02 27.99 12.69
N ALA A 192 15.02 28.84 12.85
CA ALA A 192 16.27 28.72 12.12
C ALA A 192 17.23 27.75 12.83
N LEU A 193 17.97 26.95 12.07
CA LEU A 193 18.92 25.95 12.61
C LEU A 193 19.89 26.52 13.68
N PRO A 194 20.45 27.74 13.54
CA PRO A 194 21.35 28.31 14.56
C PRO A 194 20.66 28.65 15.89
N GLU A 195 19.34 28.72 15.93
CA GLU A 195 18.55 29.01 17.14
C GLU A 195 18.32 27.75 17.97
N ILE A 196 18.56 26.56 17.39
CA ILE A 196 18.27 25.26 17.99
C ILE A 196 19.51 24.74 18.69
N ALA A 197 19.49 24.74 20.02
CA ALA A 197 20.44 23.94 20.80
C ALA A 197 19.96 22.49 20.88
N ALA A 198 18.68 22.23 21.12
CA ALA A 198 18.17 20.87 21.11
C ALA A 198 16.73 20.80 20.63
N VAL A 199 16.32 19.61 20.23
CA VAL A 199 14.91 19.27 19.98
C VAL A 199 14.57 18.06 20.85
N GLU A 200 13.45 18.14 21.55
CA GLU A 200 12.90 17.07 22.39
C GLU A 200 11.58 16.63 21.78
N ALA A 201 11.31 15.33 21.62
CA ALA A 201 9.92 14.92 21.41
C ALA A 201 9.16 14.96 22.74
N VAL A 202 7.92 15.39 22.65
CA VAL A 202 7.05 15.71 23.76
C VAL A 202 6.10 14.54 23.95
N THR A 203 6.11 13.94 25.15
CA THR A 203 5.18 12.86 25.47
C THR A 203 3.75 13.38 25.51
N ARG A 204 2.78 12.54 25.12
CA ARG A 204 1.35 12.90 25.09
C ARG A 204 0.86 13.47 26.43
N ALA A 205 1.31 12.90 27.55
CA ALA A 205 0.96 13.36 28.89
C ALA A 205 1.47 14.77 29.24
N SER A 206 2.44 15.29 28.47
CA SER A 206 3.00 16.63 28.65
C SER A 206 2.50 17.65 27.62
N LEU A 207 1.59 17.24 26.73
CA LEU A 207 0.88 18.14 25.84
C LEU A 207 -0.22 18.91 26.59
N PRO A 208 -0.51 20.15 26.19
CA PRO A 208 -1.67 20.86 26.72
C PRO A 208 -2.96 20.15 26.32
N THR A 209 -4.01 20.31 27.15
CA THR A 209 -5.39 20.02 26.74
C THR A 209 -5.74 20.87 25.52
N LEU A 210 -6.47 20.29 24.57
CA LEU A 210 -6.84 20.94 23.30
C LEU A 210 -8.36 20.97 23.09
N ASP A 211 -9.16 20.52 24.05
CA ASP A 211 -10.62 20.37 23.99
C ASP A 211 -11.39 21.49 24.69
N GLU A 212 -10.69 22.47 25.25
CA GLU A 212 -11.30 23.61 25.92
C GLU A 212 -11.86 24.65 24.93
N GLY A 213 -12.92 25.36 25.34
CA GLY A 213 -13.54 26.44 24.57
C GLY A 213 -14.82 26.05 23.83
N PRO A 214 -15.45 27.01 23.14
CA PRO A 214 -16.64 26.76 22.32
C PRO A 214 -16.32 25.86 21.11
N PRO A 215 -17.34 25.21 20.50
CA PRO A 215 -17.15 24.34 19.36
C PRO A 215 -16.37 24.95 18.19
N ASP A 216 -16.66 26.21 17.82
CA ASP A 216 -15.99 26.93 16.73
C ASP A 216 -14.46 27.02 16.95
N ASP A 217 -14.04 27.48 18.13
CA ASP A 217 -12.63 27.61 18.48
C ASP A 217 -11.92 26.25 18.47
N ARG A 218 -12.63 25.18 18.86
CA ARG A 218 -12.11 23.83 18.89
C ARG A 218 -11.91 23.27 17.47
N VAL A 219 -12.90 23.38 16.58
CA VAL A 219 -12.75 22.89 15.20
C VAL A 219 -11.67 23.66 14.46
N ASP A 220 -11.55 24.97 14.65
CA ASP A 220 -10.49 25.76 14.01
C ASP A 220 -9.09 25.35 14.47
N ARG A 221 -8.94 25.05 15.77
CA ARG A 221 -7.70 24.53 16.35
C ARG A 221 -7.38 23.15 15.80
N TYR A 222 -8.34 22.23 15.82
CA TYR A 222 -8.13 20.87 15.34
C TYR A 222 -7.81 20.83 13.86
N ARG A 223 -8.51 21.62 13.04
CA ARG A 223 -8.23 21.77 11.61
C ARG A 223 -6.81 22.24 11.33
N GLN A 224 -6.28 23.19 12.12
CA GLN A 224 -4.91 23.66 11.98
C GLN A 224 -3.88 22.59 12.35
N LEU A 225 -4.13 21.81 13.40
CA LEU A 225 -3.24 20.73 13.82
C LEU A 225 -3.32 19.52 12.89
N ALA A 226 -4.52 19.12 12.45
CA ALA A 226 -4.73 18.01 11.53
C ALA A 226 -4.07 18.22 10.16
N ALA A 227 -3.87 19.47 9.74
CA ALA A 227 -3.16 19.78 8.50
C ALA A 227 -1.67 19.41 8.55
N VAL A 228 -1.08 19.24 9.74
CA VAL A 228 0.37 19.04 9.90
C VAL A 228 0.74 17.85 10.78
N ALA A 229 -0.16 17.43 11.67
CA ALA A 229 0.04 16.37 12.65
C ALA A 229 -1.33 15.78 13.12
N PRO A 230 -2.09 15.13 12.22
CA PRO A 230 -3.39 14.54 12.55
C PRO A 230 -3.35 13.48 13.66
N GLY A 231 -2.24 12.75 13.81
CA GLY A 231 -2.05 11.79 14.89
C GLY A 231 -2.09 12.37 16.31
N LEU A 232 -1.93 13.70 16.46
CA LEU A 232 -2.06 14.38 17.76
C LEU A 232 -3.49 14.54 18.25
N LEU A 233 -4.49 14.37 17.39
CA LEU A 233 -5.88 14.60 17.74
C LEU A 233 -6.52 13.36 18.36
N GLU A 234 -7.19 13.57 19.49
CA GLU A 234 -8.04 12.58 20.14
C GLU A 234 -9.38 12.49 19.40
N THR A 235 -9.70 11.32 18.88
CA THR A 235 -10.94 11.07 18.14
C THR A 235 -12.19 11.34 18.97
N ASP A 236 -12.19 10.94 20.25
CA ASP A 236 -13.34 11.14 21.15
C ASP A 236 -13.69 12.62 21.35
N SER A 237 -12.73 13.52 21.12
CA SER A 237 -12.96 14.96 21.19
C SER A 237 -13.57 15.54 19.91
N LEU A 238 -13.48 14.83 18.79
CA LEU A 238 -14.03 15.23 17.49
C LEU A 238 -15.51 14.84 17.35
N TRP A 239 -15.93 13.72 17.94
CA TRP A 239 -17.30 13.20 17.77
C TRP A 239 -18.41 14.18 18.17
N PRO A 240 -18.32 14.92 19.29
CA PRO A 240 -19.34 15.92 19.61
C PRO A 240 -19.41 17.07 18.58
N LEU A 241 -18.35 17.31 17.81
CA LEU A 241 -18.28 18.42 16.84
C LEU A 241 -18.87 18.03 15.48
N ILE A 242 -18.78 16.76 15.09
CA ILE A 242 -19.48 16.26 13.89
C ILE A 242 -21.00 16.17 14.09
N ASP A 243 -21.46 16.13 15.34
CA ASP A 243 -22.87 16.15 15.73
C ASP A 243 -23.38 17.56 16.08
N ALA A 244 -22.56 18.60 15.88
CA ALA A 244 -22.92 19.97 16.25
C ALA A 244 -24.14 20.49 15.49
N GLU A 245 -25.00 21.29 16.14
CA GLU A 245 -26.16 21.90 15.47
C GLU A 245 -25.75 22.86 14.35
N GLU A 246 -24.64 23.57 14.54
CA GLU A 246 -24.11 24.53 13.57
C GLU A 246 -23.37 23.83 12.43
N GLN A 247 -23.84 24.07 11.20
CA GLN A 247 -23.29 23.45 9.98
C GLN A 247 -21.81 23.81 9.75
N ALA A 248 -21.39 25.03 10.10
CA ALA A 248 -19.99 25.46 9.95
C ALA A 248 -19.05 24.61 10.83
N VAL A 249 -19.46 24.35 12.08
CA VAL A 249 -18.74 23.46 12.99
C VAL A 249 -18.66 22.06 12.42
N ARG A 250 -19.79 21.48 11.96
CA ARG A 250 -19.80 20.14 11.37
C ARG A 250 -18.90 20.03 10.16
N TYR A 251 -18.89 21.05 9.29
CA TYR A 251 -18.04 21.10 8.11
C TYR A 251 -16.55 21.02 8.47
N ASP A 252 -16.06 21.88 9.37
CA ASP A 252 -14.66 21.88 9.76
C ASP A 252 -14.28 20.65 10.59
N ALA A 253 -15.22 20.13 11.40
CA ALA A 253 -15.06 18.88 12.12
C ALA A 253 -14.89 17.70 11.14
N MET A 254 -15.77 17.57 10.15
CA MET A 254 -15.72 16.47 9.18
C MET A 254 -14.50 16.50 8.28
N ARG A 255 -14.07 17.71 7.88
CA ARG A 255 -12.78 17.90 7.18
C ARG A 255 -11.60 17.46 8.05
N THR A 256 -11.65 17.75 9.35
CA THR A 256 -10.62 17.33 10.31
C THR A 256 -10.63 15.81 10.50
N VAL A 257 -11.81 15.21 10.62
CA VAL A 257 -11.99 13.76 10.74
C VAL A 257 -11.41 13.04 9.53
N GLU A 258 -11.68 13.51 8.31
CA GLU A 258 -11.06 12.93 7.11
C GLU A 258 -9.53 12.92 7.21
N SER A 259 -8.91 14.03 7.63
CA SER A 259 -7.45 14.09 7.78
C SER A 259 -6.91 13.12 8.85
N VAL A 260 -7.69 12.89 9.91
CA VAL A 260 -7.33 11.93 10.97
C VAL A 260 -7.51 10.49 10.51
N VAL A 261 -8.57 10.18 9.78
CA VAL A 261 -8.85 8.84 9.25
C VAL A 261 -7.91 8.47 8.11
N ASP A 262 -7.56 9.41 7.23
CA ASP A 262 -6.55 9.22 6.18
C ASP A 262 -5.15 8.90 6.75
N ASP A 263 -4.83 9.47 7.92
CA ASP A 263 -3.58 9.18 8.65
C ASP A 263 -3.63 7.87 9.45
N ARG A 264 -4.77 7.61 10.12
CA ARG A 264 -5.00 6.42 10.96
C ARG A 264 -6.41 5.88 10.73
N PRO A 265 -6.60 4.94 9.77
CA PRO A 265 -7.93 4.43 9.45
C PRO A 265 -8.66 3.80 10.63
N GLU A 266 -7.94 3.21 11.60
CA GLU A 266 -8.53 2.59 12.80
C GLU A 266 -9.23 3.62 13.70
N ALA A 267 -8.89 4.89 13.57
CA ALA A 267 -9.53 6.00 14.28
C ALA A 267 -11.01 6.15 13.89
N GLY A 268 -11.36 5.80 12.64
CA GLY A 268 -12.73 5.88 12.12
C GLY A 268 -13.65 4.75 12.58
N LEU A 269 -13.11 3.64 13.10
CA LEU A 269 -13.90 2.45 13.50
C LEU A 269 -14.96 2.76 14.56
N THR A 270 -14.67 3.68 15.47
CA THR A 270 -15.61 4.08 16.54
C THR A 270 -16.68 5.09 16.09
N ALA A 271 -16.59 5.55 14.84
CA ALA A 271 -17.44 6.60 14.28
C ALA A 271 -18.20 6.17 13.02
N VAL A 272 -18.15 4.90 12.61
CA VAL A 272 -18.83 4.40 11.40
C VAL A 272 -20.29 4.86 11.32
N ASP A 273 -21.09 4.61 12.37
CA ASP A 273 -22.50 5.04 12.42
C ASP A 273 -22.64 6.57 12.33
N ARG A 274 -21.77 7.33 12.99
CA ARG A 274 -21.83 8.80 12.97
C ARG A 274 -21.45 9.38 11.61
N LEU A 275 -20.49 8.73 10.93
CA LEU A 275 -20.11 9.08 9.56
C LEU A 275 -21.28 8.78 8.61
N ALA A 276 -21.94 7.63 8.78
CA ALA A 276 -23.14 7.26 8.02
C ALA A 276 -24.26 8.28 8.23
N ASP A 277 -24.51 8.74 9.47
CA ASP A 277 -25.50 9.77 9.77
C ASP A 277 -25.18 11.14 9.13
N ARG A 278 -23.99 11.34 8.54
CA ARG A 278 -23.59 12.56 7.81
C ARG A 278 -23.74 12.45 6.29
N LEU A 279 -24.16 11.30 5.77
CA LEU A 279 -24.37 11.11 4.33
C LEU A 279 -25.50 12.01 3.78
N ASP A 280 -26.53 12.31 4.59
CA ASP A 280 -27.65 13.18 4.20
C ASP A 280 -27.41 14.69 4.44
N ASP A 281 -26.21 15.09 4.88
CA ASP A 281 -25.90 16.50 5.17
C ASP A 281 -25.56 17.31 3.90
N ASP A 282 -25.04 18.53 4.05
CA ASP A 282 -24.57 19.36 2.94
C ASP A 282 -23.55 18.63 2.06
N ARG A 283 -23.51 18.99 0.77
CA ARG A 283 -22.64 18.40 -0.25
C ARG A 283 -21.20 18.19 0.21
N SER A 284 -20.62 19.14 0.93
CA SER A 284 -19.23 19.05 1.34
C SER A 284 -19.05 18.11 2.54
N ILE A 285 -19.98 18.15 3.50
CA ILE A 285 -19.99 17.28 4.67
C ILE A 285 -20.19 15.81 4.24
N ARG A 286 -21.19 15.56 3.37
CA ARG A 286 -21.42 14.25 2.76
C ARG A 286 -20.16 13.72 2.09
N LEU A 287 -19.44 14.54 1.32
CA LEU A 287 -18.22 14.10 0.64
C LEU A 287 -17.13 13.67 1.62
N TYR A 288 -16.93 14.43 2.70
CA TYR A 288 -15.98 14.05 3.76
C TYR A 288 -16.39 12.75 4.48
N ALA A 289 -17.70 12.55 4.70
CA ALA A 289 -18.22 11.32 5.30
C ALA A 289 -17.95 10.10 4.40
N VAL A 290 -18.31 10.17 3.11
CA VAL A 290 -18.07 9.07 2.15
C VAL A 290 -16.57 8.78 2.00
N ARG A 291 -15.71 9.80 1.91
CA ARG A 291 -14.25 9.60 1.84
C ARG A 291 -13.69 8.95 3.09
N SER A 292 -14.12 9.40 4.28
CA SER A 292 -13.70 8.79 5.54
C SER A 292 -14.14 7.33 5.63
N LEU A 293 -15.38 7.01 5.26
CA LEU A 293 -15.88 5.64 5.21
C LEU A 293 -15.12 4.79 4.18
N ALA A 294 -14.79 5.33 3.02
CA ALA A 294 -13.99 4.64 2.01
C ALA A 294 -12.58 4.30 2.53
N THR A 295 -11.91 5.25 3.20
CA THR A 295 -10.61 5.03 3.83
C THR A 295 -10.68 3.94 4.92
N VAL A 296 -11.76 3.91 5.72
CA VAL A 296 -11.97 2.82 6.68
C VAL A 296 -12.19 1.49 5.96
N ALA A 297 -13.02 1.45 4.91
CA ALA A 297 -13.33 0.25 4.14
C ALA A 297 -12.08 -0.40 3.54
N GLU A 298 -11.15 0.41 3.00
CA GLU A 298 -9.89 -0.09 2.41
C GLU A 298 -9.02 -0.86 3.40
N ARG A 299 -9.15 -0.57 4.70
CA ARG A 299 -8.34 -1.20 5.74
C ARG A 299 -9.11 -2.21 6.60
N PHE A 300 -10.39 -1.96 6.81
CA PHE A 300 -11.28 -2.69 7.72
C PHE A 300 -12.67 -2.86 7.08
N PRO A 301 -12.77 -3.55 5.93
CA PRO A 301 -14.02 -3.67 5.19
C PRO A 301 -15.14 -4.31 6.01
N GLU A 302 -14.80 -5.26 6.89
CA GLU A 302 -15.76 -5.95 7.78
C GLU A 302 -16.49 -5.01 8.74
N ALA A 303 -15.89 -3.86 9.06
CA ALA A 303 -16.44 -2.90 10.02
C ALA A 303 -17.49 -1.97 9.40
N VAL A 304 -17.58 -1.93 8.07
CA VAL A 304 -18.43 -0.98 7.32
C VAL A 304 -19.46 -1.66 6.42
N VAL A 305 -19.48 -3.00 6.36
CA VAL A 305 -20.43 -3.79 5.55
C VAL A 305 -21.88 -3.31 5.73
N ASP A 306 -22.29 -3.08 6.98
CA ASP A 306 -23.67 -2.69 7.31
C ASP A 306 -24.06 -1.30 6.76
N VAL A 307 -23.10 -0.43 6.41
CA VAL A 307 -23.31 0.92 5.85
C VAL A 307 -23.36 0.91 4.31
N THR A 308 -23.17 -0.26 3.68
CA THR A 308 -23.16 -0.38 2.22
C THR A 308 -24.43 0.16 1.55
N PRO A 309 -25.66 -0.11 2.04
CA PRO A 309 -26.88 0.43 1.42
C PRO A 309 -26.90 1.97 1.37
N GLU A 310 -26.49 2.63 2.44
CA GLU A 310 -26.45 4.10 2.52
C GLU A 310 -25.40 4.68 1.56
N ILE A 311 -24.28 3.98 1.33
CA ILE A 311 -23.27 4.37 0.34
C ILE A 311 -23.79 4.17 -1.08
N VAL A 312 -24.53 3.10 -1.35
CA VAL A 312 -25.18 2.88 -2.66
C VAL A 312 -26.12 4.04 -3.00
N ASP A 313 -26.88 4.52 -2.02
CA ASP A 313 -27.77 5.68 -2.18
C ASP A 313 -27.02 6.99 -2.51
N GLN A 314 -25.71 7.07 -2.24
CA GLN A 314 -24.88 8.24 -2.59
C GLN A 314 -24.43 8.26 -4.04
N LEU A 315 -24.55 7.16 -4.79
CA LEU A 315 -24.17 7.09 -6.20
C LEU A 315 -25.10 7.99 -7.04
N ASN A 316 -24.54 9.06 -7.59
CA ASN A 316 -25.29 10.09 -8.31
C ASN A 316 -24.55 10.54 -9.56
N ALA A 317 -25.23 10.48 -10.72
CA ALA A 317 -24.68 10.89 -12.02
C ALA A 317 -24.11 12.32 -12.06
N GLU A 318 -24.57 13.23 -11.19
CA GLU A 318 -24.14 14.63 -11.19
C GLU A 318 -22.85 14.91 -10.39
N SER A 319 -22.34 13.95 -9.59
CA SER A 319 -21.21 14.19 -8.68
C SER A 319 -20.06 13.19 -8.84
N SER A 320 -19.11 13.52 -9.72
CA SER A 320 -17.90 12.71 -9.97
C SER A 320 -17.07 12.41 -8.72
N LEU A 321 -16.94 13.39 -7.80
CA LEU A 321 -16.17 13.21 -6.56
C LEU A 321 -16.84 12.24 -5.59
N LEU A 322 -18.17 12.34 -5.42
CA LEU A 322 -18.92 11.41 -4.56
C LEU A 322 -18.86 9.99 -5.14
N ASN A 323 -19.09 9.85 -6.44
CA ASN A 323 -19.05 8.53 -7.09
C ASN A 323 -17.67 7.89 -6.97
N THR A 324 -16.58 8.68 -7.06
CA THR A 324 -15.22 8.16 -6.90
C THR A 324 -15.00 7.60 -5.49
N ALA A 325 -15.44 8.32 -4.46
CA ALA A 325 -15.28 7.86 -3.07
C ALA A 325 -16.22 6.68 -2.75
N ALA A 326 -17.46 6.73 -3.23
CA ALA A 326 -18.42 5.65 -3.02
C ALA A 326 -18.03 4.36 -3.76
N THR A 327 -17.51 4.44 -4.99
CA THR A 327 -17.04 3.21 -5.69
C THR A 327 -15.72 2.69 -5.13
N GLN A 328 -14.89 3.53 -4.50
CA GLN A 328 -13.73 3.09 -3.72
C GLN A 328 -14.17 2.28 -2.49
N PHE A 329 -15.16 2.78 -1.74
CA PHE A 329 -15.79 2.03 -0.64
C PHE A 329 -16.36 0.69 -1.12
N LEU A 330 -17.17 0.71 -2.18
CA LEU A 330 -17.85 -0.48 -2.69
C LEU A 330 -16.86 -1.52 -3.21
N LEU A 331 -15.72 -1.10 -3.78
CA LEU A 331 -14.68 -2.02 -4.21
C LEU A 331 -14.05 -2.74 -3.01
N ALA A 332 -13.67 -1.99 -1.97
CA ALA A 332 -13.10 -2.59 -0.76
C ALA A 332 -14.07 -3.56 -0.07
N VAL A 333 -15.37 -3.22 -0.02
CA VAL A 333 -16.41 -4.13 0.50
C VAL A 333 -16.57 -5.34 -0.39
N ALA A 334 -16.66 -5.18 -1.72
CA ALA A 334 -16.84 -6.30 -2.65
C ALA A 334 -15.65 -7.27 -2.63
N GLU A 335 -14.42 -6.78 -2.52
CA GLU A 335 -13.21 -7.62 -2.41
C GLU A 335 -13.20 -8.46 -1.13
N HIS A 336 -13.85 -7.97 -0.06
CA HIS A 336 -13.98 -8.69 1.20
C HIS A 336 -15.18 -9.65 1.24
N ASP A 337 -16.36 -9.15 0.87
CA ASP A 337 -17.62 -9.87 0.81
C ASP A 337 -18.42 -9.40 -0.43
N PRO A 338 -18.29 -10.09 -1.58
CA PRO A 338 -19.01 -9.71 -2.79
C PRO A 338 -20.53 -9.78 -2.63
N ALA A 339 -21.04 -10.57 -1.68
CA ALA A 339 -22.48 -10.69 -1.43
C ALA A 339 -23.06 -9.39 -0.84
N ALA A 340 -22.27 -8.66 -0.05
CA ALA A 340 -22.67 -7.38 0.53
C ALA A 340 -22.84 -6.26 -0.50
N ALA A 341 -22.16 -6.37 -1.65
CA ALA A 341 -22.18 -5.36 -2.71
C ALA A 341 -23.20 -5.65 -3.83
N LEU A 342 -23.96 -6.76 -3.77
CA LEU A 342 -24.87 -7.16 -4.86
C LEU A 342 -25.92 -6.09 -5.18
N ASP A 343 -26.52 -5.52 -4.14
CA ASP A 343 -27.56 -4.49 -4.27
C ASP A 343 -27.02 -3.18 -4.91
N ALA A 344 -25.70 -3.00 -4.96
CA ALA A 344 -25.07 -1.87 -5.64
C ALA A 344 -25.12 -1.97 -7.18
N THR A 345 -25.32 -3.17 -7.73
CA THR A 345 -25.22 -3.45 -9.18
C THR A 345 -26.06 -2.50 -10.05
N PRO A 346 -27.35 -2.23 -9.76
CA PRO A 346 -28.16 -1.30 -10.56
C PRO A 346 -27.67 0.16 -10.50
N ALA A 347 -27.19 0.59 -9.33
CA ALA A 347 -26.66 1.94 -9.14
C ALA A 347 -25.33 2.11 -9.89
N ILE A 348 -24.45 1.10 -9.82
CA ILE A 348 -23.19 1.04 -10.57
C ILE A 348 -23.44 1.07 -12.09
N ALA A 349 -24.42 0.30 -12.58
CA ALA A 349 -24.80 0.29 -13.99
C ALA A 349 -25.17 1.70 -14.52
N SER A 350 -25.78 2.52 -13.67
CA SER A 350 -26.14 3.91 -14.00
C SER A 350 -24.91 4.82 -14.15
N LEU A 351 -23.77 4.47 -13.54
CA LEU A 351 -22.50 5.20 -13.67
C LEU A 351 -21.73 4.87 -14.95
N LEU A 352 -22.09 3.77 -15.63
CA LEU A 352 -21.47 3.30 -16.87
C LEU A 352 -21.90 4.13 -18.11
N SER A 353 -22.29 5.39 -17.93
CA SER A 353 -22.57 6.36 -19.01
C SER A 353 -21.36 6.54 -19.93
N PRO A 354 -21.51 6.79 -21.25
CA PRO A 354 -20.43 6.79 -22.26
C PRO A 354 -19.35 7.88 -22.13
N THR A 355 -19.44 8.87 -21.21
CA THR A 355 -18.33 9.81 -20.94
C THR A 355 -17.36 9.31 -19.83
N PRO A 356 -16.06 9.07 -20.10
CA PRO A 356 -15.15 8.40 -19.15
C PRO A 356 -14.92 9.19 -17.86
N THR A 357 -14.95 8.50 -16.72
CA THR A 357 -14.64 9.06 -15.39
C THR A 357 -13.87 8.06 -14.53
N ARG A 358 -13.10 8.54 -13.53
CA ARG A 358 -12.41 7.66 -12.55
C ARG A 358 -13.39 6.71 -11.85
N ALA A 359 -14.55 7.24 -11.44
CA ALA A 359 -15.62 6.46 -10.83
C ALA A 359 -16.08 5.30 -11.71
N ARG A 360 -16.10 5.46 -13.04
CA ARG A 360 -16.47 4.39 -13.98
C ARG A 360 -15.49 3.21 -13.93
N ARG A 361 -14.18 3.48 -13.88
CA ARG A 361 -13.18 2.40 -13.81
C ARG A 361 -13.36 1.57 -12.55
N GLN A 362 -13.53 2.24 -11.42
CA GLN A 362 -13.78 1.57 -10.13
C GLN A 362 -15.12 0.82 -10.15
N ALA A 363 -16.16 1.41 -10.74
CA ALA A 363 -17.44 0.72 -10.98
C ALA A 363 -17.27 -0.59 -11.77
N LEU A 364 -16.49 -0.59 -12.86
CA LEU A 364 -16.19 -1.82 -13.61
C LEU A 364 -15.41 -2.85 -12.77
N ALA A 365 -14.46 -2.40 -11.94
CA ALA A 365 -13.75 -3.27 -11.02
C ALA A 365 -14.70 -3.93 -10.00
N VAL A 366 -15.63 -3.15 -9.41
CA VAL A 366 -16.66 -3.69 -8.51
C VAL A 366 -17.50 -4.76 -9.23
N LEU A 367 -17.96 -4.48 -10.45
CA LEU A 367 -18.70 -5.46 -11.25
C LEU A 367 -17.88 -6.71 -11.56
N SER A 368 -16.56 -6.57 -11.77
CA SER A 368 -15.68 -7.72 -12.01
C SER A 368 -15.61 -8.62 -10.78
N VAL A 369 -15.42 -8.05 -9.59
CA VAL A 369 -15.37 -8.79 -8.32
C VAL A 369 -16.71 -9.47 -8.03
N ILE A 370 -17.83 -8.76 -8.25
CA ILE A 370 -19.17 -9.36 -8.13
C ILE A 370 -19.34 -10.50 -9.13
N ALA A 371 -18.99 -10.29 -10.40
CA ALA A 371 -19.17 -11.29 -11.46
C ALA A 371 -18.33 -12.56 -11.23
N GLU A 372 -17.17 -12.45 -10.57
CA GLU A 372 -16.34 -13.61 -10.23
C GLU A 372 -17.08 -14.61 -9.34
N SER A 373 -17.91 -14.13 -8.40
CA SER A 373 -18.65 -14.98 -7.46
C SER A 373 -20.13 -15.15 -7.81
N PHE A 374 -20.74 -14.12 -8.40
CA PHE A 374 -22.18 -13.98 -8.69
C PHE A 374 -22.41 -13.49 -10.13
N PRO A 375 -21.98 -14.26 -11.15
CA PRO A 375 -22.07 -13.83 -12.55
C PRO A 375 -23.51 -13.57 -13.02
N GLU A 376 -24.52 -14.20 -12.41
CA GLU A 376 -25.93 -13.99 -12.69
C GLU A 376 -26.41 -12.57 -12.40
N GLU A 377 -25.83 -11.90 -11.41
CA GLU A 377 -26.22 -10.55 -11.00
C GLU A 377 -25.70 -9.51 -12.00
N VAL A 378 -24.55 -9.77 -12.63
CA VAL A 378 -23.94 -8.90 -13.65
C VAL A 378 -24.42 -9.24 -15.06
N ARG A 379 -24.95 -10.45 -15.29
CA ARG A 379 -25.45 -10.90 -16.61
C ARG A 379 -26.42 -9.91 -17.29
N PRO A 380 -27.38 -9.27 -16.61
CA PRO A 380 -28.25 -8.28 -17.23
C PRO A 380 -27.51 -7.08 -17.83
N LEU A 381 -26.29 -6.80 -17.38
CA LEU A 381 -25.45 -5.68 -17.84
C LEU A 381 -24.61 -6.00 -19.08
N VAL A 382 -24.59 -7.26 -19.55
CA VAL A 382 -23.77 -7.67 -20.70
C VAL A 382 -23.97 -6.78 -21.94
N PRO A 383 -25.20 -6.41 -22.37
CA PRO A 383 -25.37 -5.50 -23.50
C PRO A 383 -24.68 -4.14 -23.30
N GLN A 384 -24.66 -3.62 -22.06
CA GLN A 384 -23.99 -2.38 -21.72
C GLN A 384 -22.47 -2.57 -21.71
N LEU A 385 -21.95 -3.64 -21.09
CA LEU A 385 -20.53 -3.97 -21.10
C LEU A 385 -20.00 -4.12 -22.54
N CYS A 386 -20.72 -4.82 -23.42
CA CYS A 386 -20.38 -4.93 -24.84
C CYS A 386 -20.28 -3.55 -25.50
N SER A 387 -21.24 -2.64 -25.25
CA SER A 387 -21.20 -1.30 -25.82
C SER A 387 -20.01 -0.44 -25.35
N LEU A 388 -19.46 -0.71 -24.16
CA LEU A 388 -18.29 0.00 -23.63
C LEU A 388 -16.99 -0.45 -24.30
N LEU A 389 -16.93 -1.68 -24.83
CA LEU A 389 -15.75 -2.16 -25.54
C LEU A 389 -15.48 -1.36 -26.82
N ASP A 390 -16.54 -0.89 -27.47
CA ASP A 390 -16.46 -0.06 -28.68
C ASP A 390 -16.08 1.41 -28.38
N ALA A 391 -16.28 1.88 -27.14
CA ALA A 391 -16.40 3.32 -26.85
C ALA A 391 -15.22 3.97 -26.12
N ASP A 392 -14.23 3.22 -25.62
CA ASP A 392 -13.30 3.76 -24.61
C ASP A 392 -11.79 3.50 -24.90
N ASP A 393 -10.92 4.05 -24.03
CA ASP A 393 -9.48 3.76 -24.02
C ASP A 393 -9.15 2.37 -23.42
N ASP A 394 -7.94 1.88 -23.68
CA ASP A 394 -7.53 0.52 -23.33
C ASP A 394 -7.69 0.18 -21.82
N PRO A 395 -7.31 1.05 -20.85
CA PRO A 395 -7.59 0.81 -19.43
C PRO A 395 -9.06 0.52 -19.09
N TYR A 396 -10.02 1.21 -19.72
CA TYR A 396 -11.44 0.90 -19.49
C TYR A 396 -11.87 -0.39 -20.17
N ARG A 397 -11.38 -0.65 -21.38
CA ARG A 397 -11.63 -1.93 -22.07
C ARG A 397 -11.11 -3.11 -21.29
N ILE A 398 -9.94 -3.00 -20.65
CA ILE A 398 -9.38 -4.02 -19.77
C ILE A 398 -10.33 -4.29 -18.59
N SER A 399 -10.77 -3.25 -17.89
CA SER A 399 -11.69 -3.40 -16.75
C SER A 399 -13.05 -3.98 -17.19
N CYS A 400 -13.53 -3.60 -18.38
CA CYS A 400 -14.78 -4.10 -18.94
C CYS A 400 -14.67 -5.57 -19.36
N THR A 401 -13.58 -5.94 -20.03
CA THR A 401 -13.32 -7.33 -20.46
C THR A 401 -13.12 -8.26 -19.27
N ALA A 402 -12.56 -7.80 -18.15
CA ALA A 402 -12.50 -8.59 -16.91
C ALA A 402 -13.90 -8.98 -16.41
N ALA A 403 -14.79 -8.00 -16.19
CA ALA A 403 -16.16 -8.26 -15.75
C ALA A 403 -16.95 -9.12 -16.76
N LEU A 404 -16.83 -8.82 -18.06
CA LEU A 404 -17.48 -9.59 -19.12
C LEU A 404 -16.97 -11.03 -19.17
N GLY A 405 -15.67 -11.25 -18.95
CA GLY A 405 -15.04 -12.57 -18.93
C GLY A 405 -15.62 -13.46 -17.85
N HIS A 406 -15.76 -12.97 -16.61
CA HIS A 406 -16.38 -13.74 -15.54
C HIS A 406 -17.82 -14.15 -15.86
N VAL A 407 -18.62 -13.23 -16.40
CA VAL A 407 -20.00 -13.55 -16.83
C VAL A 407 -19.99 -14.58 -17.96
N THR A 408 -19.11 -14.41 -18.95
CA THR A 408 -19.04 -15.30 -20.13
C THR A 408 -18.59 -16.71 -19.76
N SER A 409 -17.68 -16.84 -18.78
CA SER A 409 -17.22 -18.14 -18.28
C SER A 409 -18.36 -18.99 -17.73
N ALA A 410 -19.34 -18.35 -17.07
CA ALA A 410 -20.55 -19.01 -16.54
C ALA A 410 -21.71 -19.08 -17.56
N TYR A 411 -21.84 -18.06 -18.41
CA TYR A 411 -22.91 -17.90 -19.41
C TYR A 411 -22.35 -17.57 -20.81
N PRO A 412 -21.78 -18.56 -21.52
CA PRO A 412 -21.14 -18.32 -22.82
C PRO A 412 -22.05 -17.71 -23.90
N ASP A 413 -23.37 -17.94 -23.80
CA ASP A 413 -24.39 -17.41 -24.72
C ASP A 413 -24.60 -15.90 -24.58
N ALA A 414 -24.27 -15.34 -23.42
CA ALA A 414 -24.56 -13.93 -23.13
C ALA A 414 -23.69 -12.99 -23.98
N ALA A 415 -22.45 -13.40 -24.28
CA ALA A 415 -21.45 -12.57 -24.93
C ALA A 415 -21.26 -12.85 -26.43
N THR A 416 -21.97 -13.80 -27.03
CA THR A 416 -21.82 -14.17 -28.45
C THR A 416 -21.88 -12.97 -29.43
N PRO A 417 -22.75 -11.95 -29.23
CA PRO A 417 -22.79 -10.78 -30.12
C PRO A 417 -21.52 -9.92 -30.12
N VAL A 418 -20.63 -10.07 -29.14
CA VAL A 418 -19.42 -9.25 -28.97
C VAL A 418 -18.20 -9.81 -29.71
N VAL A 419 -18.31 -11.01 -30.29
CA VAL A 419 -17.22 -11.67 -31.03
C VAL A 419 -16.53 -10.74 -32.03
N PRO A 420 -17.23 -9.97 -32.90
CA PRO A 420 -16.55 -9.05 -33.83
C PRO A 420 -15.70 -7.99 -33.12
N THR A 421 -16.20 -7.39 -32.04
CA THR A 421 -15.47 -6.39 -31.26
C THR A 421 -14.23 -6.99 -30.59
N LEU A 422 -14.32 -8.23 -30.07
CA LEU A 422 -13.17 -8.91 -29.47
C LEU A 422 -12.10 -9.28 -30.49
N LEU A 423 -12.50 -9.65 -31.71
CA LEU A 423 -11.58 -9.92 -32.83
C LEU A 423 -10.77 -8.67 -33.19
N ASP A 424 -11.41 -7.50 -33.24
CA ASP A 424 -10.73 -6.22 -33.46
C ASP A 424 -9.71 -5.92 -32.35
N GLN A 425 -9.98 -6.35 -31.11
CA GLN A 425 -9.11 -6.15 -29.94
C GLN A 425 -7.91 -7.10 -29.88
N LEU A 426 -7.85 -8.14 -30.72
CA LEU A 426 -6.68 -9.02 -30.82
C LEU A 426 -5.41 -8.30 -31.29
N GLY A 427 -5.57 -7.13 -31.94
CA GLY A 427 -4.47 -6.27 -32.35
C GLY A 427 -4.13 -5.14 -31.37
N ALA A 428 -4.70 -5.13 -30.16
CA ALA A 428 -4.46 -4.07 -29.17
C ALA A 428 -2.98 -3.98 -28.77
N TYR A 429 -2.51 -2.77 -28.44
CA TYR A 429 -1.12 -2.59 -27.98
C TYR A 429 -0.89 -3.24 -26.61
N ASP A 430 -1.86 -3.12 -25.71
CA ASP A 430 -1.80 -3.67 -24.38
C ASP A 430 -2.03 -5.20 -24.39
N PRO A 431 -1.08 -6.01 -23.88
CA PRO A 431 -1.21 -7.47 -23.86
C PRO A 431 -2.35 -7.97 -22.96
N GLU A 432 -2.71 -7.22 -21.92
CA GLU A 432 -3.81 -7.60 -21.03
C GLU A 432 -5.15 -7.54 -21.79
N LEU A 433 -5.35 -6.48 -22.58
CA LEU A 433 -6.54 -6.37 -23.42
C LEU A 433 -6.61 -7.47 -24.48
N ARG A 434 -5.49 -7.78 -25.15
CA ARG A 434 -5.43 -8.91 -26.10
C ARG A 434 -5.75 -10.23 -25.39
N GLY A 435 -5.12 -10.48 -24.25
CA GLY A 435 -5.25 -11.71 -23.48
C GLY A 435 -6.68 -11.93 -22.98
N ASN A 436 -7.32 -10.88 -22.44
CA ASN A 436 -8.72 -10.94 -22.02
C ASN A 436 -9.64 -11.20 -23.21
N SER A 437 -9.42 -10.53 -24.35
CA SER A 437 -10.23 -10.70 -25.55
C SER A 437 -10.20 -12.15 -26.07
N VAL A 438 -9.00 -12.73 -26.19
CA VAL A 438 -8.83 -14.15 -26.56
C VAL A 438 -9.47 -15.08 -25.53
N GLY A 439 -9.33 -14.77 -24.24
CA GLY A 439 -9.92 -15.55 -23.16
C GLY A 439 -11.45 -15.62 -23.26
N ILE A 440 -12.11 -14.48 -23.49
CA ILE A 440 -13.56 -14.41 -23.68
C ILE A 440 -13.99 -15.18 -24.93
N LEU A 441 -13.27 -15.05 -26.05
CA LEU A 441 -13.51 -15.87 -27.25
C LEU A 441 -13.40 -17.37 -26.93
N GLY A 442 -12.43 -17.75 -26.11
CA GLY A 442 -12.29 -19.12 -25.62
C GLY A 442 -13.47 -19.58 -24.79
N ASP A 443 -13.97 -18.76 -23.88
CA ASP A 443 -15.11 -19.10 -23.03
C ASP A 443 -16.42 -19.18 -23.84
N ILE A 444 -16.60 -18.33 -24.85
CA ILE A 444 -17.67 -18.49 -25.85
C ILE A 444 -17.52 -19.82 -26.58
N ALA A 445 -16.31 -20.13 -27.08
CA ALA A 445 -16.04 -21.36 -27.83
C ALA A 445 -16.27 -22.64 -27.00
N GLN A 446 -16.27 -22.56 -25.66
CA GLN A 446 -16.57 -23.69 -24.78
C GLN A 446 -18.02 -24.21 -24.92
N GLY A 447 -18.97 -23.32 -25.21
CA GLY A 447 -20.39 -23.66 -25.40
C GLY A 447 -20.91 -23.42 -26.81
N PHE A 448 -20.28 -22.52 -27.55
CA PHE A 448 -20.68 -22.03 -28.88
C PHE A 448 -19.49 -22.00 -29.85
N PRO A 449 -18.79 -23.14 -30.06
CA PRO A 449 -17.59 -23.15 -30.90
C PRO A 449 -17.88 -22.72 -32.34
N MET A 450 -19.10 -22.94 -32.85
CA MET A 450 -19.49 -22.50 -34.19
C MET A 450 -19.42 -20.98 -34.42
N ASP A 451 -19.54 -20.19 -33.35
CA ASP A 451 -19.53 -18.72 -33.42
C ASP A 451 -18.10 -18.16 -33.41
N VAL A 452 -17.11 -18.95 -32.99
CA VAL A 452 -15.69 -18.53 -32.91
C VAL A 452 -14.82 -19.25 -33.95
N ALA A 453 -15.14 -20.50 -34.29
CA ALA A 453 -14.39 -21.32 -35.23
C ALA A 453 -14.19 -20.72 -36.64
N PRO A 454 -15.06 -19.85 -37.19
CA PRO A 454 -14.81 -19.16 -38.44
C PRO A 454 -13.55 -18.27 -38.43
N TYR A 455 -13.09 -17.85 -37.25
CA TYR A 455 -12.04 -16.84 -37.06
C TYR A 455 -10.69 -17.43 -36.63
N THR A 456 -10.46 -18.73 -36.85
CA THR A 456 -9.20 -19.38 -36.44
C THR A 456 -7.97 -18.77 -37.14
N GLU A 457 -8.10 -18.27 -38.37
CA GLU A 457 -7.02 -17.56 -39.08
C GLU A 457 -6.64 -16.22 -38.43
N GLU A 458 -7.58 -15.57 -37.72
CA GLU A 458 -7.35 -14.31 -36.99
C GLU A 458 -6.80 -14.57 -35.58
N ILE A 459 -7.25 -15.65 -34.94
CA ILE A 459 -6.88 -16.01 -33.56
C ILE A 459 -5.51 -16.71 -33.50
N ALA A 460 -5.24 -17.66 -34.40
CA ALA A 460 -4.04 -18.50 -34.34
C ALA A 460 -2.70 -17.76 -34.39
N PRO A 461 -2.55 -16.60 -35.08
CA PRO A 461 -1.31 -15.81 -35.02
C PRO A 461 -0.87 -15.41 -33.61
N LEU A 462 -1.80 -15.34 -32.63
CA LEU A 462 -1.48 -14.99 -31.25
C LEU A 462 -0.80 -16.13 -30.46
N LEU A 463 -0.61 -17.30 -31.07
CA LEU A 463 0.32 -18.34 -30.56
C LEU A 463 1.78 -17.85 -30.55
N ASP A 464 2.07 -16.72 -31.21
CA ASP A 464 3.39 -16.12 -31.36
C ASP A 464 3.53 -14.83 -30.56
N ASP A 465 2.51 -14.46 -29.77
CA ASP A 465 2.51 -13.21 -29.01
C ASP A 465 3.68 -13.17 -28.00
N ASP A 466 4.23 -11.97 -27.77
CA ASP A 466 5.31 -11.78 -26.80
C ASP A 466 4.84 -12.11 -25.37
N ASP A 467 3.56 -11.86 -25.06
CA ASP A 467 2.98 -12.11 -23.75
C ASP A 467 2.54 -13.59 -23.58
N PRO A 468 3.03 -14.27 -22.52
CA PRO A 468 2.72 -15.69 -22.32
C PRO A 468 1.26 -15.97 -21.95
N THR A 469 0.54 -15.00 -21.37
CA THR A 469 -0.90 -15.11 -21.08
C THR A 469 -1.67 -15.12 -22.38
N VAL A 470 -1.32 -14.24 -23.32
CA VAL A 470 -1.94 -14.20 -24.65
C VAL A 470 -1.73 -15.51 -25.40
N ARG A 471 -0.50 -16.02 -25.45
CA ARG A 471 -0.21 -17.33 -26.09
C ARG A 471 -0.99 -18.47 -25.43
N SER A 472 -1.03 -18.51 -24.10
CA SER A 472 -1.73 -19.55 -23.35
C SER A 472 -3.24 -19.53 -23.58
N ASN A 473 -3.86 -18.34 -23.54
CA ASN A 473 -5.28 -18.17 -23.82
C ASN A 473 -5.59 -18.56 -25.27
N THR A 474 -4.73 -18.18 -26.21
CA THR A 474 -4.88 -18.54 -27.63
C THR A 474 -4.90 -20.05 -27.82
N ALA A 475 -3.93 -20.77 -27.28
CA ALA A 475 -3.91 -22.22 -27.35
C ALA A 475 -5.13 -22.87 -26.67
N GLY A 476 -5.62 -22.30 -25.56
CA GLY A 476 -6.84 -22.75 -24.88
C GLY A 476 -8.09 -22.58 -25.74
N THR A 477 -8.21 -21.42 -26.40
CA THR A 477 -9.30 -21.12 -27.34
C THR A 477 -9.27 -22.07 -28.55
N LEU A 478 -8.09 -22.28 -29.15
CA LEU A 478 -7.95 -23.24 -30.25
C LEU A 478 -8.23 -24.68 -29.83
N ALA A 479 -7.90 -25.08 -28.59
CA ALA A 479 -8.20 -26.42 -28.08
C ALA A 479 -9.70 -26.68 -28.02
N ARG A 480 -10.47 -25.70 -27.50
CA ARG A 480 -11.94 -25.77 -27.43
C ARG A 480 -12.56 -25.83 -28.83
N ILE A 481 -12.02 -25.08 -29.79
CA ILE A 481 -12.46 -25.17 -31.19
C ILE A 481 -12.10 -26.53 -31.80
N ALA A 482 -10.89 -27.04 -31.53
CA ALA A 482 -10.40 -28.32 -32.06
C ALA A 482 -11.24 -29.51 -31.58
N GLU A 483 -11.89 -29.41 -30.41
CA GLU A 483 -12.74 -30.47 -29.88
C GLU A 483 -13.91 -30.82 -30.82
N GLU A 484 -14.50 -29.82 -31.48
CA GLU A 484 -15.61 -30.02 -32.44
C GLU A 484 -15.19 -29.81 -33.90
N TYR A 485 -14.21 -28.95 -34.16
CA TYR A 485 -13.80 -28.53 -35.50
C TYR A 485 -12.28 -28.68 -35.74
N PRO A 486 -11.71 -29.88 -35.56
CA PRO A 486 -10.25 -30.10 -35.67
C PRO A 486 -9.70 -29.68 -37.05
N ALA A 487 -10.46 -29.89 -38.13
CA ALA A 487 -10.07 -29.50 -39.49
C ALA A 487 -9.81 -27.99 -39.67
N ARG A 488 -10.34 -27.14 -38.79
CA ARG A 488 -10.07 -25.69 -38.81
C ARG A 488 -8.77 -25.31 -38.11
N ILE A 489 -8.22 -26.24 -37.34
CA ILE A 489 -7.00 -26.07 -36.54
C ILE A 489 -5.82 -26.81 -37.17
N GLU A 490 -6.07 -27.82 -38.02
CA GLU A 490 -5.05 -28.54 -38.81
C GLU A 490 -3.95 -27.63 -39.40
N PRO A 491 -4.24 -26.48 -40.04
CA PRO A 491 -3.20 -25.60 -40.59
C PRO A 491 -2.21 -25.04 -39.56
N PHE A 492 -2.61 -25.02 -38.28
CA PHE A 492 -1.85 -24.43 -37.17
C PHE A 492 -1.18 -25.49 -36.27
N VAL A 493 -1.29 -26.78 -36.62
CA VAL A 493 -0.62 -27.88 -35.90
C VAL A 493 0.89 -27.66 -35.76
N PRO A 494 1.64 -27.27 -36.82
CA PRO A 494 3.08 -27.02 -36.69
C PRO A 494 3.41 -25.96 -35.62
N ARG A 495 2.64 -24.86 -35.60
CA ARG A 495 2.85 -23.79 -34.60
C ARG A 495 2.45 -24.23 -33.19
N THR A 496 1.44 -25.07 -33.08
CA THR A 496 1.04 -25.66 -31.80
C THR A 496 2.11 -26.62 -31.25
N ILE A 497 2.80 -27.37 -32.12
CA ILE A 497 3.95 -28.19 -31.73
C ILE A 497 5.06 -27.31 -31.14
N GLU A 498 5.38 -26.16 -31.76
CA GLU A 498 6.37 -25.22 -31.23
C GLU A 498 6.01 -24.73 -29.81
N LEU A 499 4.72 -24.59 -29.50
CA LEU A 499 4.24 -24.18 -28.18
C LEU A 499 4.45 -25.24 -27.09
N LEU A 500 4.77 -26.48 -27.44
CA LEU A 500 5.22 -27.47 -26.47
C LEU A 500 6.55 -27.08 -25.83
N GLU A 501 7.35 -26.22 -26.46
CA GLU A 501 8.61 -25.72 -25.88
C GLU A 501 8.43 -24.42 -25.08
N ASP A 502 7.20 -23.95 -24.89
CA ASP A 502 6.95 -22.69 -24.19
C ASP A 502 7.39 -22.75 -22.73
N SER A 503 8.02 -21.67 -22.25
CA SER A 503 8.39 -21.48 -20.85
C SER A 503 7.20 -21.63 -19.88
N TRP A 504 5.99 -21.29 -20.32
CA TRP A 504 4.77 -21.34 -19.53
C TRP A 504 4.11 -22.71 -19.59
N THR A 505 4.01 -23.33 -18.42
CA THR A 505 3.39 -24.64 -18.23
C THR A 505 1.98 -24.73 -18.80
N ARG A 506 1.16 -23.67 -18.64
CA ARG A 506 -0.22 -23.67 -19.12
C ARG A 506 -0.30 -23.69 -20.66
N SER A 507 0.59 -22.99 -21.34
CA SER A 507 0.70 -23.01 -22.81
C SER A 507 0.99 -24.42 -23.32
N ARG A 508 1.95 -25.13 -22.71
CA ARG A 508 2.28 -26.52 -23.05
C ARG A 508 1.12 -27.49 -22.82
N VAL A 509 0.37 -27.31 -21.73
CA VAL A 509 -0.84 -28.11 -21.47
C VAL A 509 -1.90 -27.88 -22.56
N HIS A 510 -2.16 -26.63 -22.92
CA HIS A 510 -3.13 -26.31 -23.98
C HIS A 510 -2.66 -26.81 -25.37
N ALA A 511 -1.36 -26.72 -25.67
CA ALA A 511 -0.80 -27.30 -26.88
C ALA A 511 -1.05 -28.80 -26.98
N CYS A 512 -0.80 -29.55 -25.91
CA CYS A 512 -1.12 -30.98 -25.87
C CYS A 512 -2.63 -31.26 -26.11
N TRP A 513 -3.52 -30.43 -25.57
CA TRP A 513 -4.95 -30.54 -25.84
C TRP A 513 -5.27 -30.35 -27.33
N VAL A 514 -4.80 -29.26 -27.94
CA VAL A 514 -5.00 -28.98 -29.37
C VAL A 514 -4.53 -30.17 -30.22
N LEU A 515 -3.30 -30.64 -29.99
CA LEU A 515 -2.68 -31.71 -30.79
C LEU A 515 -3.42 -33.03 -30.65
N GLY A 516 -3.91 -33.35 -29.44
CA GLY A 516 -4.72 -34.54 -29.21
C GLY A 516 -6.13 -34.46 -29.81
N HIS A 517 -6.76 -33.27 -29.82
CA HIS A 517 -8.06 -33.09 -30.47
C HIS A 517 -7.96 -33.13 -32.00
N CYS A 518 -6.87 -32.62 -32.56
CA CYS A 518 -6.57 -32.70 -33.99
C CYS A 518 -6.06 -34.08 -34.45
N GLU A 519 -5.82 -35.03 -33.52
CA GLU A 519 -5.19 -36.32 -33.84
C GLU A 519 -3.90 -36.15 -34.66
N ALA A 520 -3.05 -35.20 -34.24
CA ALA A 520 -1.89 -34.76 -34.99
C ALA A 520 -0.73 -35.78 -34.95
N ASP A 521 -0.67 -36.69 -35.93
CA ASP A 521 0.40 -37.69 -36.11
C ASP A 521 1.82 -37.09 -36.03
N GLU A 522 2.00 -35.90 -36.58
CA GLU A 522 3.28 -35.17 -36.62
C GLU A 522 3.79 -34.79 -35.21
N ALA A 523 2.91 -34.76 -34.21
CA ALA A 523 3.22 -34.40 -32.84
C ALA A 523 3.61 -35.60 -31.96
N VAL A 524 3.57 -36.83 -32.46
CA VAL A 524 3.83 -38.05 -31.65
C VAL A 524 5.20 -38.02 -30.99
N ASP A 525 6.25 -37.62 -31.72
CA ASP A 525 7.61 -37.56 -31.19
C ASP A 525 7.75 -36.44 -30.14
N PRO A 526 7.39 -35.16 -30.43
CA PRO A 526 7.39 -34.09 -29.42
C PRO A 526 6.56 -34.42 -28.17
N LEU A 527 5.33 -34.95 -28.33
CA LEU A 527 4.49 -35.33 -27.19
C LEU A 527 5.11 -36.48 -26.38
N THR A 528 5.82 -37.41 -27.02
CA THR A 528 6.52 -38.50 -26.33
C THR A 528 7.67 -37.98 -25.48
N GLU A 529 8.40 -37.00 -25.97
CA GLU A 529 9.46 -36.30 -25.23
C GLU A 529 8.87 -35.57 -24.02
N HIS A 530 7.88 -34.69 -24.21
CA HIS A 530 7.26 -33.96 -23.10
C HIS A 530 6.58 -34.89 -22.08
N ARG A 531 5.97 -36.00 -22.50
CA ARG A 531 5.44 -37.00 -21.55
C ARG A 531 6.50 -37.54 -20.60
N ARG A 532 7.75 -37.69 -21.07
CA ARG A 532 8.85 -38.28 -20.30
C ARG A 532 9.62 -37.24 -19.49
N GLU A 533 9.87 -36.09 -20.09
CA GLU A 533 10.93 -35.17 -19.64
C GLU A 533 10.40 -33.82 -19.15
N ASP A 534 9.15 -33.46 -19.46
CA ASP A 534 8.61 -32.17 -19.04
C ASP A 534 8.65 -32.03 -17.50
N PRO A 535 9.11 -30.90 -16.95
CA PRO A 535 9.18 -30.71 -15.50
C PRO A 535 7.79 -30.75 -14.84
N SER A 536 6.73 -30.35 -15.55
CA SER A 536 5.37 -30.31 -15.01
C SER A 536 4.65 -31.64 -15.17
N GLU A 537 4.14 -32.17 -14.04
CA GLU A 537 3.30 -33.37 -14.06
C GLU A 537 2.03 -33.17 -14.89
N ALA A 538 1.44 -31.97 -14.86
CA ALA A 538 0.26 -31.65 -15.64
C ALA A 538 0.51 -31.75 -17.15
N VAL A 539 1.70 -31.31 -17.61
CA VAL A 539 2.09 -31.44 -19.03
C VAL A 539 2.35 -32.90 -19.38
N ARG A 540 3.10 -33.64 -18.54
CA ARG A 540 3.35 -35.07 -18.77
C ARG A 540 2.05 -35.86 -18.90
N ALA A 541 1.09 -35.62 -17.99
CA ALA A 541 -0.22 -36.26 -18.02
C ALA A 541 -1.02 -35.87 -19.27
N ARG A 542 -1.01 -34.59 -19.66
CA ARG A 542 -1.73 -34.13 -20.84
C ARG A 542 -1.13 -34.64 -22.15
N ALA A 543 0.19 -34.72 -22.25
CA ALA A 543 0.88 -35.31 -23.39
C ALA A 543 0.58 -36.81 -23.53
N ALA A 544 0.47 -37.55 -22.41
CA ALA A 544 0.03 -38.94 -22.42
C ALA A 544 -1.40 -39.10 -22.96
N TRP A 545 -2.33 -38.24 -22.53
CA TRP A 545 -3.70 -38.21 -23.05
C TRP A 545 -3.74 -37.90 -24.56
N ALA A 546 -2.92 -36.95 -25.03
CA ALA A 546 -2.86 -36.61 -26.45
C ALA A 546 -2.36 -37.79 -27.30
N LEU A 547 -1.31 -38.48 -26.84
CA LEU A 547 -0.79 -39.68 -27.50
C LEU A 547 -1.79 -40.84 -27.56
N GLU A 548 -2.62 -41.01 -26.53
CA GLU A 548 -3.70 -42.01 -26.53
C GLU A 548 -4.83 -41.68 -27.51
N ARG A 549 -5.00 -40.40 -27.87
CA ARG A 549 -5.98 -40.02 -28.89
C ARG A 549 -5.46 -40.17 -30.31
N ILE A 550 -4.17 -39.94 -30.51
CA ILE A 550 -3.52 -40.03 -31.83
C ILE A 550 -3.35 -41.49 -32.28
N GLY A 551 -3.05 -42.40 -31.35
CA GLY A 551 -2.81 -43.84 -31.64
C GLY A 551 -3.88 -44.76 -31.11
#